data_AF-A0A6A7LR29-F1
#
_entry.id   AF-A0A6A7LR29-F1
#
_cell.length_a   1.000
_cell.length_b   1.000
_cell.length_c   1.000
_cell.angle_alpha   90.00
_cell.angle_beta   90.00
_cell.angle_gamma   90.00
#
_symmetry.space_group_name_H-M   'P 1'
#
loop_
_entity.id
_entity.type
_entity.pdbx_description
1 polymer ?
#
loop_
_entity_poly.entity_id
_entity_poly.type
_entity_poly.pdbx_seq_one_letter_code
_entity_poly.pdbx_strand_id
1 'polypeptide(L)'
;MAQRVGIETLSESTVTRARGKQAAEKLLGLLREDEVDLYVDNAEVLSTSFLDAIVLELGAASALPGLTFITSEPTVVSKLERIAAIRQASLHVRGPNRRARLAIQPSRRSTAATFSPEKVPAPHH
;
A
#
# COMPACT_ATOMS: atom_id res chain seq x y z
N MET A 1 -1.77 19.10 12.19
CA MET A 1 -2.80 19.50 11.19
C MET A 1 -2.30 18.92 9.89
N ALA A 2 -3.02 17.98 9.26
CA ALA A 2 -2.43 17.25 8.12
C ALA A 2 -1.97 18.18 6.99
N GLN A 3 -0.71 18.05 6.58
CA GLN A 3 -0.11 18.81 5.50
C GLN A 3 -0.60 18.29 4.15
N ARG A 4 -1.02 19.18 3.26
CA ARG A 4 -1.50 18.82 1.91
C ARG A 4 -0.37 18.92 0.91
N VAL A 5 -0.06 17.81 0.25
CA VAL A 5 1.06 17.71 -0.70
C VAL A 5 0.57 17.12 -2.02
N GLY A 6 0.82 17.80 -3.13
CA GLY A 6 0.56 17.27 -4.48
C GLY A 6 1.71 16.39 -4.96
N ILE A 7 1.42 15.27 -5.59
CA ILE A 7 2.45 14.34 -6.11
C ILE A 7 3.41 15.01 -7.11
N GLU A 8 2.92 15.99 -7.86
CA GLU A 8 3.66 16.85 -8.79
C GLU A 8 4.77 17.68 -8.10
N THR A 9 4.64 17.93 -6.80
CA THR A 9 5.66 18.64 -6.02
C THR A 9 6.79 17.71 -5.56
N LEU A 10 6.53 16.40 -5.56
CA LEU A 10 7.46 15.39 -5.04
C LEU A 10 8.36 14.82 -6.15
N SER A 11 7.87 14.71 -7.38
CA SER A 11 8.60 14.17 -8.53
C SER A 11 8.31 14.96 -9.81
N GLU A 12 9.35 15.14 -10.63
CA GLU A 12 9.19 15.51 -12.05
C GLU A 12 8.27 14.49 -12.76
N SER A 13 7.62 14.91 -13.85
CA SER A 13 6.52 14.22 -14.57
C SER A 13 6.78 12.77 -15.05
N THR A 14 7.94 12.19 -14.78
CA THR A 14 8.31 10.82 -15.16
C THR A 14 8.04 9.82 -14.04
N VAL A 15 6.98 9.01 -14.20
CA VAL A 15 6.49 8.08 -13.17
C VAL A 15 7.26 6.75 -13.15
N THR A 16 8.54 6.79 -12.80
CA THR A 16 9.44 5.62 -12.73
C THR A 16 9.68 5.15 -11.29
N ARG A 17 10.13 3.90 -11.10
CA ARG A 17 10.40 3.34 -9.75
C ARG A 17 11.42 4.15 -8.96
N ALA A 18 12.48 4.65 -9.60
CA ALA A 18 13.50 5.48 -8.95
C ALA A 18 12.92 6.81 -8.44
N ARG A 19 12.01 7.40 -9.21
CA ARG A 19 11.28 8.61 -8.80
C ARG A 19 10.32 8.37 -7.65
N GLY A 20 9.70 7.19 -7.59
CA GLY A 20 8.89 6.77 -6.45
C GLY A 20 9.70 6.73 -5.15
N LYS A 21 10.94 6.26 -5.20
CA LYS A 21 11.85 6.30 -4.04
C LYS A 21 12.19 7.74 -3.62
N GLN A 22 12.52 8.61 -4.56
CA GLN A 22 12.79 10.04 -4.26
C GLN A 22 11.58 10.74 -3.64
N ALA A 23 10.37 10.45 -4.13
CA ALA A 23 9.13 10.96 -3.54
C ALA A 23 8.94 10.45 -2.11
N ALA A 24 9.25 9.17 -1.84
CA ALA A 24 9.18 8.60 -0.50
C ALA A 24 10.16 9.26 0.48
N GLU A 25 11.40 9.52 0.06
CA GLU A 25 12.40 10.19 0.89
C GLU A 25 11.95 11.61 1.28
N LYS A 26 11.36 12.36 0.35
CA LYS A 26 10.76 13.67 0.64
C LYS A 26 9.58 13.56 1.60
N LEU A 27 8.69 12.59 1.37
CA LEU A 27 7.55 12.33 2.26
C LEU A 27 8.00 11.94 3.67
N LEU A 28 9.07 11.17 3.82
CA LEU A 28 9.64 10.84 5.13
C LEU A 28 10.10 12.07 5.90
N GLY A 29 10.66 13.07 5.21
CA GLY A 29 11.01 14.35 5.82
C GLY A 29 9.79 15.05 6.41
N LEU A 30 8.68 15.06 5.67
CA LEU A 30 7.43 15.74 6.07
C LEU A 30 6.68 14.97 7.17
N LEU A 31 6.63 13.64 7.05
CA LEU A 31 5.95 12.73 7.99
C LEU A 31 6.58 12.70 9.38
N ARG A 32 7.83 13.18 9.54
CA ARG A 32 8.47 13.33 10.85
C ARG A 32 7.86 14.45 11.69
N GLU A 33 7.21 15.41 11.05
CA GLU A 33 6.69 16.61 11.71
C GLU A 33 5.17 16.58 11.87
N ASP A 34 4.43 16.10 10.86
CA ASP A 34 2.96 16.04 10.90
C ASP A 34 2.43 14.92 9.97
N GLU A 35 1.12 14.65 10.05
CA GLU A 35 0.43 13.78 9.09
C GLU A 35 0.41 14.41 7.69
N VAL A 36 0.46 13.59 6.62
CA VAL A 36 0.47 14.06 5.24
C VAL A 36 -0.72 13.52 4.46
N ASP A 37 -1.48 14.43 3.86
CA ASP A 37 -2.50 14.15 2.85
C ASP A 37 -1.87 14.31 1.45
N LEU A 38 -1.56 13.19 0.80
CA LEU A 38 -0.92 13.13 -0.52
C LEU A 38 -1.96 13.06 -1.64
N TYR A 39 -2.07 14.13 -2.43
CA TYR A 39 -2.95 14.22 -3.59
C TYR A 39 -2.27 13.63 -4.83
N VAL A 40 -2.91 12.62 -5.42
CA VAL A 40 -2.34 11.85 -6.54
C VAL A 40 -3.09 12.01 -7.86
N ASP A 41 -4.12 12.87 -7.90
CA ASP A 41 -4.99 13.07 -9.07
C ASP A 41 -4.37 13.91 -10.19
N ASN A 42 -3.36 14.72 -9.88
CA ASN A 42 -2.79 15.68 -10.83
C ASN A 42 -1.63 15.11 -11.67
N ALA A 43 -1.19 13.88 -11.42
CA ALA A 43 -0.12 13.24 -12.20
C ALA A 43 -0.70 12.41 -13.35
N GLU A 44 -0.24 12.68 -14.58
CA GLU A 44 -0.51 11.83 -15.75
C GLU A 44 -0.17 10.36 -15.41
N VAL A 45 -1.21 9.54 -15.31
CA VAL A 45 -1.19 8.08 -15.17
C VAL A 45 -0.10 7.54 -14.24
N LEU A 46 -0.38 7.53 -12.93
CA LEU A 46 0.57 6.97 -11.97
C LEU A 46 0.80 5.47 -12.18
N SER A 47 2.05 5.06 -12.36
CA SER A 47 2.41 3.65 -12.52
C SER A 47 2.33 2.90 -11.19
N THR A 48 1.90 1.63 -11.22
CA THR A 48 1.85 0.77 -10.03
C THR A 48 3.23 0.64 -9.38
N SER A 49 4.29 0.55 -10.19
CA SER A 49 5.68 0.42 -9.73
C SER A 49 6.17 1.64 -8.95
N PHE A 50 5.67 2.84 -9.30
CA PHE A 50 5.96 4.07 -8.58
C PHE A 50 5.28 4.10 -7.22
N LEU A 51 3.98 3.79 -7.17
CA LEU A 51 3.21 3.72 -5.92
C LEU A 51 3.75 2.63 -4.98
N ASP A 52 4.15 1.49 -5.54
CA ASP A 52 4.74 0.38 -4.78
C ASP A 52 6.08 0.79 -4.15
N ALA A 53 6.91 1.56 -4.86
CA ALA A 53 8.16 2.07 -4.29
C ALA A 53 7.90 3.00 -3.09
N ILE A 54 6.90 3.89 -3.17
CA ILE A 54 6.52 4.75 -2.05
C ILE A 54 6.09 3.92 -0.85
N VAL A 55 5.16 2.98 -1.05
CA VAL A 55 4.65 2.13 0.03
C VAL A 55 5.77 1.29 0.64
N LEU A 56 6.69 0.77 -0.17
CA LEU A 56 7.83 -0.03 0.30
C LEU A 56 8.76 0.78 1.21
N GLU A 57 9.19 1.96 0.77
CA GLU A 57 10.14 2.80 1.51
C GLU A 57 9.50 3.35 2.80
N LEU A 58 8.25 3.82 2.74
CA LEU A 58 7.53 4.28 3.92
C LEU A 58 7.18 3.13 4.89
N GLY A 59 6.93 1.93 4.36
CA GLY A 59 6.72 0.74 5.16
C GLY A 59 7.98 0.32 5.91
N ALA A 60 9.14 0.33 5.24
CA ALA A 60 10.43 0.06 5.87
C ALA A 60 10.75 1.07 7.00
N ALA A 61 10.31 2.32 6.84
CA ALA A 61 10.47 3.38 7.84
C ALA A 61 9.31 3.46 8.86
N SER A 62 8.32 2.56 8.81
CA SER A 62 7.12 2.56 9.66
C SER A 62 6.32 3.89 9.65
N ALA A 63 6.42 4.66 8.56
CA ALA A 63 5.81 5.98 8.42
C ALA A 63 4.44 5.96 7.71
N LEU A 64 4.02 4.79 7.21
CA LEU A 64 2.73 4.62 6.52
C LEU A 64 1.49 5.11 7.30
N PRO A 65 1.39 4.96 8.64
CA PRO A 65 0.21 5.43 9.38
C PRO A 65 -0.03 6.94 9.30
N GLY A 66 1.03 7.73 9.09
CA GLY A 66 0.94 9.19 8.97
C GLY A 66 0.59 9.65 7.55
N LEU A 67 0.55 8.75 6.56
CA LEU A 67 0.27 9.10 5.17
C LEU A 67 -1.15 8.69 4.77
N THR A 68 -1.92 9.65 4.25
CA THR A 68 -3.21 9.40 3.61
C THR A 68 -3.12 9.72 2.11
N PHE A 69 -3.41 8.74 1.25
CA PHE A 69 -3.55 8.95 -0.18
C PHE A 69 -4.92 9.55 -0.49
N ILE A 70 -4.96 10.71 -1.13
CA ILE A 70 -6.17 11.40 -1.57
C ILE A 70 -6.27 11.29 -3.08
N THR A 71 -7.33 10.64 -3.56
CA THR A 71 -7.57 10.49 -4.99
C THR A 71 -9.05 10.47 -5.34
N SER A 72 -9.41 11.04 -6.47
CA SER A 72 -10.71 10.94 -7.12
C SER A 72 -10.73 9.87 -8.22
N GLU A 73 -9.57 9.32 -8.59
CA GLU A 73 -9.45 8.30 -9.63
C GLU A 73 -9.64 6.86 -9.10
N PRO A 74 -10.67 6.12 -9.57
CA PRO A 74 -10.90 4.74 -9.14
C PRO A 74 -9.76 3.79 -9.51
N THR A 75 -9.09 4.03 -10.64
CA THR A 75 -7.97 3.23 -11.13
C THR A 75 -6.78 3.27 -10.18
N VAL A 76 -6.52 4.43 -9.57
CA VAL A 76 -5.45 4.62 -8.57
C VAL A 76 -5.80 3.91 -7.27
N VAL A 77 -7.06 3.98 -6.84
CA VAL A 77 -7.55 3.21 -5.68
C VAL A 77 -7.29 1.72 -5.89
N SER A 78 -7.70 1.14 -7.03
CA SER A 78 -7.45 -0.28 -7.30
C SER A 78 -5.97 -0.67 -7.33
N LYS A 79 -5.09 0.23 -7.79
CA LYS A 79 -3.62 0.01 -7.73
C LYS A 79 -3.13 -0.03 -6.28
N LEU A 80 -3.55 0.93 -5.46
CA LEU A 80 -3.19 1.00 -4.03
C LEU A 80 -3.72 -0.20 -3.25
N GLU A 81 -4.94 -0.66 -3.52
CA GLU A 81 -5.51 -1.87 -2.93
C GLU A 81 -4.67 -3.11 -3.25
N ARG A 82 -4.28 -3.26 -4.52
CA ARG A 82 -3.42 -4.37 -4.97
C ARG A 82 -2.06 -4.32 -4.28
N ILE A 83 -1.45 -3.14 -4.16
CA ILE A 83 -0.16 -2.95 -3.48
C ILE A 83 -0.30 -3.29 -1.99
N ALA A 84 -1.34 -2.77 -1.31
CA ALA A 84 -1.61 -3.08 0.09
C ALA A 84 -1.72 -4.58 0.32
N ALA A 85 -2.42 -5.31 -0.56
CA ALA A 85 -2.59 -6.75 -0.48
C ALA A 85 -1.26 -7.50 -0.66
N ILE A 86 -0.45 -7.11 -1.66
CA ILE A 86 0.85 -7.72 -1.94
C ILE A 86 1.83 -7.49 -0.79
N ARG A 87 1.85 -6.27 -0.25
CA ARG A 87 2.77 -5.85 0.80
C ARG A 87 2.28 -6.17 2.21
N GLN A 88 1.04 -6.65 2.35
CA GLN A 88 0.36 -6.84 3.63
C GLN A 88 0.43 -5.57 4.51
N ALA A 89 0.29 -4.41 3.88
CA ALA A 89 0.42 -3.10 4.52
C ALA A 89 -0.96 -2.46 4.70
N SER A 90 -1.14 -1.74 5.82
CA SER A 90 -2.33 -0.92 6.04
C SER A 90 -2.12 0.46 5.44
N LEU A 91 -2.94 0.82 4.45
CA LEU A 91 -2.88 2.11 3.77
C LEU A 91 -4.14 2.93 4.08
N HIS A 92 -3.97 4.23 4.27
CA HIS A 92 -5.08 5.16 4.42
C HIS A 92 -5.37 5.77 3.05
N VAL A 93 -6.56 5.52 2.50
CA VAL A 93 -6.98 6.03 1.19
C VAL A 93 -8.31 6.75 1.32
N ARG A 94 -8.40 7.99 0.84
CA ARG A 94 -9.66 8.74 0.70
C ARG A 94 -9.97 8.89 -0.78
N GLY A 95 -10.92 8.07 -1.23
CA GLY A 95 -11.44 8.04 -2.59
C GLY A 95 -12.61 9.02 -2.79
N PRO A 96 -13.13 9.14 -4.03
CA PRO A 96 -14.26 10.02 -4.36
C PRO A 96 -15.59 9.62 -3.69
N ASN A 97 -15.70 8.38 -3.15
CA ASN A 97 -16.98 7.84 -2.68
C ASN A 97 -17.02 7.24 -1.26
N ARG A 98 -15.94 7.28 -0.46
CA ARG A 98 -15.96 7.02 1.00
C ARG A 98 -14.52 7.04 1.56
N ARG A 99 -14.38 7.43 2.83
CA ARG A 99 -13.20 7.12 3.65
C ARG A 99 -13.13 5.59 3.81
N ALA A 100 -12.38 4.90 2.94
CA ALA A 100 -12.12 3.47 3.08
C ALA A 100 -10.81 3.30 3.85
N ARG A 101 -10.89 2.92 5.14
CA ARG A 101 -9.71 2.47 5.87
C ARG A 101 -9.38 1.07 5.34
N LEU A 102 -8.38 0.97 4.46
CA LEU A 102 -7.91 -0.30 3.91
C LEU A 102 -7.06 -1.02 4.98
N ALA A 103 -7.75 -1.60 5.96
CA ALA A 103 -7.15 -2.48 6.94
C ALA A 103 -7.20 -3.91 6.38
N ILE A 104 -6.14 -4.32 5.67
CA ILE A 104 -5.97 -5.73 5.36
C ILE A 104 -5.43 -6.37 6.63
N GLN A 105 -6.33 -6.93 7.45
CA GLN A 105 -5.92 -7.83 8.53
C GLN A 105 -5.08 -8.94 7.90
N PRO A 106 -3.92 -9.30 8.46
CA PRO A 106 -3.28 -10.54 8.11
C PRO A 106 -4.23 -11.65 8.53
N SER A 107 -4.96 -12.22 7.56
CA SER A 107 -5.70 -13.46 7.77
C SER A 107 -4.67 -14.48 8.23
N ARG A 108 -4.61 -14.73 9.54
CA ARG A 108 -3.90 -15.87 10.11
C ARG A 108 -4.46 -17.09 9.39
N ARG A 109 -3.73 -17.59 8.41
CA ARG A 109 -3.99 -18.88 7.80
C ARG A 109 -3.88 -19.89 8.94
N SER A 110 -5.03 -20.42 9.39
CA SER A 110 -5.09 -21.52 10.33
C SER A 110 -4.20 -22.66 9.83
N THR A 111 -3.06 -22.82 10.49
CA THR A 111 -2.29 -24.07 10.46
C THR A 111 -3.04 -25.08 11.31
N ALA A 112 -3.87 -25.90 10.67
CA ALA A 112 -4.33 -27.17 11.23
C ALA A 112 -4.68 -28.14 10.09
N ALA A 113 -3.69 -28.46 9.26
CA ALA A 113 -3.73 -29.70 8.50
C ALA A 113 -3.32 -30.83 9.46
N THR A 114 -4.27 -31.32 10.25
CA THR A 114 -4.13 -32.61 10.94
C THR A 114 -4.21 -33.68 9.86
N PHE A 115 -3.06 -34.11 9.34
CA PHE A 115 -2.97 -35.35 8.57
C PHE A 115 -3.18 -36.51 9.55
N SER A 116 -4.37 -37.12 9.50
CA SER A 116 -4.59 -38.45 10.08
C SER A 116 -4.02 -39.49 9.10
N PRO A 117 -3.04 -40.32 9.47
CA PRO A 117 -2.65 -41.45 8.64
C PRO A 117 -3.75 -42.50 8.71
N GLU A 118 -4.48 -42.67 7.60
CA GLU A 118 -5.45 -43.75 7.44
C GLU A 118 -4.72 -45.09 7.39
N LYS A 119 -5.15 -45.99 8.26
CA LYS A 119 -4.59 -47.31 8.51
C LYS A 119 -4.88 -48.22 7.31
N VAL A 120 -3.85 -48.59 6.55
CA VAL A 120 -3.95 -49.56 5.45
C VAL A 120 -4.39 -50.93 6.00
N PRO A 121 -5.48 -51.55 5.52
CA PRO A 121 -5.80 -52.92 5.89
C PRO A 121 -4.94 -53.90 5.07
N ALA A 122 -4.35 -54.88 5.75
CA ALA A 122 -3.60 -55.97 5.12
C ALA A 122 -4.54 -56.88 4.30
N PRO A 123 -4.15 -57.33 3.10
CA PRO A 123 -4.93 -58.31 2.37
C PRO A 123 -4.68 -59.71 2.94
N HIS A 124 -5.77 -60.40 3.28
CA HIS A 124 -5.79 -61.85 3.41
C HIS A 124 -5.83 -62.46 2.01
N HIS A 125 -4.84 -63.31 1.69
CA HIS A 125 -5.04 -64.56 0.94
C HIS A 125 -3.78 -65.42 1.00
#